data_AF-A0A354J7Y8-F1
#
_entry.id   AF-A0A354J7Y8-F1
#
_cell.length_a   1.000
_cell.length_b   1.000
_cell.length_c   1.000
_cell.angle_alpha   90.00
_cell.angle_beta   90.00
_cell.angle_gamma   90.00
#
_symmetry.space_group_name_H-M   'P 1'
#
loop_
_entity.id
_entity.type
_entity.pdbx_description
1 polymer ?
#
loop_
_entity_poly.entity_id
_entity_poly.type
_entity_poly.pdbx_seq_one_letter_code
_entity_poly.pdbx_strand_id
1 'polypeptide(L)'
;MDDSDVVKPDGYKFESLGIVRDGSESTKNKNVYKKGYHVTEATALTKSGHPVSIFSKIHSSKEKEFTSINDITFSAMERGAKLFGKATFVLDRGYDDNKMFLKLDDMEQDYVIRLTAKRKLLFHNKWIKAAELRDRRKGKIRTPVFYKGEQHDAYLSHVKVQITASRKDIYLVLVYGITEHPMMLATNKEIRCKEDVIRVARLYFSRWRIEEYFRCKKQMFQFENFRVRKLVAINALNFYITLCMAFLAHISMKPETSAMKVSIIRQANPIKEKVHFCFYRLAKGVSGILIHAKAGVRLWFRTKRPAYRQLCLKLVT
;
A
#
# COMPACT_ATOMS: atom_id res chain seq x y z
N MET A 1 5.27 0.53 -1.02
CA MET A 1 4.75 1.83 -0.53
C MET A 1 4.26 2.59 -1.72
N ASP A 2 3.30 3.47 -1.53
CA ASP A 2 2.77 4.28 -2.61
C ASP A 2 2.05 5.50 -2.05
N ASP A 3 1.89 6.51 -2.90
CA ASP A 3 1.18 7.74 -2.57
C ASP A 3 -0.18 7.76 -3.25
N SER A 4 -1.14 8.38 -2.58
CA SER A 4 -2.47 8.67 -3.10
C SER A 4 -2.86 10.10 -2.73
N ASP A 5 -4.06 10.48 -3.15
CA ASP A 5 -4.63 11.80 -2.96
C ASP A 5 -6.01 11.69 -2.33
N VAL A 6 -6.43 12.72 -1.60
CA VAL A 6 -7.82 12.92 -1.18
C VAL A 6 -8.28 14.27 -1.67
N VAL A 7 -9.32 14.28 -2.51
CA VAL A 7 -9.87 15.51 -3.09
C VAL A 7 -10.97 16.12 -2.21
N LYS A 8 -10.99 17.45 -2.16
CA LYS A 8 -11.98 18.30 -1.47
C LYS A 8 -12.30 19.51 -2.35
N PRO A 9 -12.98 19.33 -3.50
CA PRO A 9 -13.20 20.40 -4.47
C PRO A 9 -13.85 21.64 -3.85
N ASP A 10 -14.89 21.43 -3.03
CA ASP A 10 -15.64 22.49 -2.34
C ASP A 10 -15.10 22.78 -0.93
N GLY A 11 -13.86 22.35 -0.64
CA GLY A 11 -13.20 22.62 0.64
C GLY A 11 -12.71 24.05 0.73
N TYR A 12 -13.24 24.82 1.69
CA TYR A 12 -12.75 26.18 1.99
C TYR A 12 -12.27 26.35 3.44
N LYS A 13 -12.83 25.57 4.38
CA LYS A 13 -12.56 25.70 5.82
C LYS A 13 -11.64 24.60 6.38
N PHE A 14 -11.01 23.80 5.51
CA PHE A 14 -10.11 22.74 5.96
C PHE A 14 -8.71 23.30 6.22
N GLU A 15 -8.08 22.84 7.30
CA GLU A 15 -6.73 23.25 7.69
C GLU A 15 -5.67 22.71 6.72
N SER A 16 -4.68 23.55 6.36
CA SER A 16 -3.58 23.15 5.47
C SER A 16 -4.02 22.59 4.11
N LEU A 17 -5.18 23.02 3.59
CA LEU A 17 -5.72 22.50 2.34
C LEU A 17 -4.85 22.87 1.13
N GLY A 18 -4.18 21.87 0.56
CA GLY A 18 -3.26 21.99 -0.56
C GLY A 18 -3.95 21.83 -1.91
N ILE A 19 -3.13 21.57 -2.94
CA ILE A 19 -3.57 21.20 -4.29
C ILE A 19 -2.97 19.83 -4.58
N VAL A 20 -3.78 18.92 -5.10
CA VAL A 20 -3.38 17.58 -5.49
C VAL A 20 -3.81 17.30 -6.92
N ARG A 21 -3.08 16.42 -7.59
CA ARG A 21 -3.50 15.86 -8.87
C ARG A 21 -4.54 14.78 -8.58
N ASP A 22 -5.75 14.98 -9.08
CA ASP A 22 -6.82 13.97 -8.99
C ASP A 22 -6.49 12.83 -9.95
N GLY A 23 -6.06 11.70 -9.39
CA GLY A 23 -5.69 10.51 -10.16
C GLY A 23 -6.87 9.86 -10.89
N SER A 24 -8.10 10.13 -10.45
CA SER A 24 -9.31 9.54 -11.04
C SER A 24 -9.81 10.31 -12.27
N GLU A 25 -9.61 11.63 -12.32
CA GLU A 25 -9.99 12.47 -13.46
C GLU A 25 -8.82 12.83 -14.39
N SER A 26 -7.58 12.57 -13.96
CA SER A 26 -6.41 12.77 -14.81
C SER A 26 -6.28 11.66 -15.86
N THR A 27 -5.98 12.04 -17.09
CA THR A 27 -5.66 11.11 -18.19
C THR A 27 -4.18 11.19 -18.55
N LYS A 28 -3.76 10.41 -19.56
CA LYS A 28 -2.39 10.52 -20.10
C LYS A 28 -2.07 11.92 -20.65
N ASN A 29 -3.08 12.63 -21.14
CA ASN A 29 -2.91 13.90 -21.85
C ASN A 29 -3.35 15.12 -21.04
N LYS A 30 -4.08 14.92 -19.95
CA LYS A 30 -4.62 16.00 -19.12
C LYS A 30 -4.46 15.71 -17.64
N ASN A 31 -3.80 16.62 -16.94
CA ASN A 31 -3.73 16.59 -15.48
C ASN A 31 -4.84 17.47 -14.91
N VAL A 32 -5.67 16.89 -14.05
CA VAL A 32 -6.71 17.62 -13.31
C VAL A 32 -6.21 17.85 -11.90
N TYR A 33 -6.18 19.11 -11.48
CA TYR A 33 -5.75 19.51 -10.15
C TYR A 33 -6.95 20.00 -9.35
N LYS A 34 -7.07 19.53 -8.11
CA LYS A 34 -8.13 19.89 -7.18
C LYS A 34 -7.55 20.22 -5.82
N LYS A 35 -8.31 20.94 -4.99
CA LYS A 35 -7.97 21.12 -3.58
C LYS A 35 -7.99 19.77 -2.88
N GLY A 36 -7.03 19.51 -2.00
CA GLY A 36 -6.93 18.23 -1.33
C GLY A 36 -5.67 18.03 -0.50
N TYR A 37 -5.39 16.76 -0.20
CA TYR A 37 -4.25 16.31 0.60
C TYR A 37 -3.56 15.14 -0.07
N HIS A 38 -2.25 15.03 0.13
CA HIS A 38 -1.50 13.83 -0.19
C HIS A 38 -1.68 12.79 0.92
N VAL A 39 -1.63 11.52 0.54
CA VAL A 39 -1.70 10.39 1.46
C VAL A 39 -0.55 9.47 1.16
N THR A 40 0.38 9.33 2.10
CA THR A 40 1.47 8.36 2.00
C THR A 40 1.11 7.11 2.79
N GLU A 41 1.17 5.95 2.12
CA GLU A 41 0.83 4.67 2.72
C GLU A 41 1.97 3.65 2.53
N ALA A 42 2.34 3.00 3.63
CA ALA A 42 3.16 1.79 3.60
C ALA A 42 2.31 0.60 4.04
N THR A 43 2.31 -0.45 3.22
CA THR A 43 1.61 -1.69 3.53
C THR A 43 2.58 -2.87 3.50
N ALA A 44 2.36 -3.82 4.42
CA ALA A 44 3.00 -5.12 4.42
C ALA A 44 2.04 -6.15 3.81
N LEU A 45 2.55 -7.08 3.01
CA LEU A 45 1.73 -8.17 2.46
C LEU A 45 1.66 -9.32 3.46
N THR A 46 0.44 -9.75 3.76
CA THR A 46 0.18 -10.93 4.60
C THR A 46 0.37 -12.23 3.82
N LYS A 47 0.32 -13.37 4.52
CA LYS A 47 0.40 -14.71 3.90
C LYS A 47 -0.73 -15.00 2.90
N SER A 48 -1.91 -14.38 3.08
CA SER A 48 -3.03 -14.43 2.13
C SER A 48 -2.85 -13.48 0.94
N GLY A 49 -1.72 -12.76 0.90
CA GLY A 49 -1.39 -11.77 -0.09
C GLY A 49 -2.11 -10.45 0.11
N HIS A 50 -2.97 -10.27 1.12
CA HIS A 50 -3.64 -8.98 1.31
C HIS A 50 -2.73 -7.95 2.00
N PRO A 51 -2.77 -6.68 1.57
CA PRO A 51 -1.99 -5.61 2.17
C PRO A 51 -2.59 -5.18 3.51
N VAL A 52 -1.72 -4.98 4.50
CA VAL A 52 -2.03 -4.39 5.81
C VAL A 52 -1.19 -3.15 5.99
N SER A 53 -1.82 -2.02 6.29
CA SER A 53 -1.10 -0.78 6.53
C SER A 53 -0.27 -0.83 7.80
N ILE A 54 0.98 -0.42 7.68
CA ILE A 54 1.89 -0.18 8.80
C ILE A 54 2.14 1.32 9.00
N PHE A 55 1.85 2.13 8.00
CA PHE A 55 1.96 3.59 8.02
C PHE A 55 0.91 4.18 7.09
N SER A 56 0.21 5.20 7.57
CA SER A 56 -0.75 5.96 6.79
C SER A 56 -0.76 7.39 7.32
N LYS A 57 -0.34 8.36 6.51
CA LYS A 57 -0.33 9.77 6.89
C LYS A 57 -0.93 10.62 5.79
N ILE A 58 -1.92 11.42 6.14
CA ILE A 58 -2.46 12.49 5.32
C ILE A 58 -1.64 13.75 5.61
N HIS A 59 -1.13 14.38 4.55
CA HIS A 59 -0.26 15.54 4.65
C HIS A 59 -0.48 16.53 3.51
N SER A 60 0.05 17.73 3.69
CA SER A 60 -0.01 18.82 2.73
C SER A 60 1.22 19.72 2.86
N SER A 61 1.69 20.23 1.73
CA SER A 61 2.75 21.22 1.69
C SER A 61 2.41 22.55 2.35
N LYS A 62 1.13 22.78 2.69
CA LYS A 62 0.68 23.98 3.42
C LYS A 62 0.71 23.83 4.95
N GLU A 63 1.14 22.69 5.49
CA GLU A 63 1.34 22.56 6.93
C GLU A 63 2.50 23.45 7.38
N LYS A 64 2.38 24.04 8.58
CA LYS A 64 3.42 24.93 9.13
C LYS A 64 4.75 24.21 9.36
N GLU A 65 4.70 22.94 9.74
CA GLU A 65 5.86 22.10 10.03
C GLU A 65 6.21 21.15 8.86
N PHE A 66 5.69 21.42 7.65
CA PHE A 66 6.00 20.61 6.49
C PHE A 66 7.47 20.75 6.08
N THR A 67 8.22 19.66 6.18
CA THR A 67 9.61 19.64 5.71
C THR A 67 9.69 19.24 4.24
N SER A 68 9.28 18.00 3.91
CA SER A 68 9.19 17.54 2.53
C SER A 68 8.40 16.23 2.41
N ILE A 69 8.00 15.86 1.19
CA ILE A 69 7.39 14.54 0.91
C ILE A 69 8.39 13.41 1.20
N ASN A 70 9.67 13.63 0.96
CA ASN A 70 10.72 12.64 1.20
C ASN A 70 10.86 12.34 2.69
N ASP A 71 10.74 13.35 3.55
CA ASP A 71 10.79 13.18 5.01
C ASP A 71 9.67 12.25 5.52
N ILE A 72 8.46 12.44 5.00
CA ILE A 72 7.30 11.58 5.29
C ILE A 72 7.52 10.16 4.76
N THR A 73 8.08 10.05 3.55
CA THR A 73 8.42 8.76 2.93
C THR A 73 9.48 8.03 3.77
N PHE A 74 10.51 8.72 4.25
CA PHE A 74 11.55 8.15 5.09
C PHE A 74 11.00 7.71 6.44
N SER A 75 10.14 8.50 7.06
CA SER A 75 9.44 8.10 8.29
C SER A 75 8.65 6.80 8.10
N ALA A 76 8.02 6.62 6.94
CA ALA A 76 7.31 5.38 6.61
C ALA A 76 8.27 4.19 6.40
N MET A 77 9.43 4.41 5.77
CA MET A 77 10.47 3.39 5.61
C MET A 77 11.09 2.97 6.95
N GLU A 78 11.48 3.94 7.78
CA GLU A 78 12.03 3.72 9.11
C GLU A 78 11.07 2.94 10.00
N ARG A 79 9.77 3.29 9.95
CA ARG A 79 8.74 2.51 10.65
C ARG A 79 8.68 1.07 10.17
N GLY A 80 8.79 0.84 8.86
CA GLY A 80 8.86 -0.51 8.30
C GLY A 80 10.10 -1.27 8.77
N ALA A 81 11.27 -0.66 8.69
CA ALA A 81 12.53 -1.25 9.16
C ALA A 81 12.47 -1.59 10.66
N LYS A 82 11.95 -0.67 11.50
CA LYS A 82 11.80 -0.91 12.95
C LYS A 82 10.85 -2.06 13.28
N LEU A 83 9.76 -2.23 12.51
CA LEU A 83 8.78 -3.28 12.76
C LEU A 83 9.25 -4.67 12.33
N PHE A 84 10.04 -4.77 11.26
CA PHE A 84 10.39 -6.05 10.63
C PHE A 84 11.89 -6.40 10.72
N GLY A 85 12.74 -5.47 11.16
CA GLY A 85 14.20 -5.58 11.11
C GLY A 85 14.72 -5.47 9.68
N LYS A 86 14.43 -6.48 8.85
CA LYS A 86 14.82 -6.55 7.44
C LYS A 86 13.58 -6.79 6.57
N ALA A 87 13.31 -5.86 5.66
CA ALA A 87 12.19 -5.91 4.72
C ALA A 87 12.65 -5.62 3.28
N THR A 88 11.80 -5.99 2.31
CA THR A 88 11.97 -5.60 0.90
C THR A 88 10.97 -4.52 0.53
N PHE A 89 11.46 -3.32 0.24
CA PHE A 89 10.66 -2.17 -0.16
C PHE A 89 10.37 -2.20 -1.66
N VAL A 90 9.10 -2.28 -2.02
CA VAL A 90 8.65 -2.27 -3.41
C VAL A 90 8.06 -0.89 -3.75
N LEU A 91 8.65 -0.20 -4.73
CA LEU A 91 8.35 1.20 -5.07
C LEU A 91 8.20 1.38 -6.60
N ASP A 92 7.25 2.22 -7.02
CA ASP A 92 7.05 2.58 -8.43
C ASP A 92 8.06 3.66 -8.90
N ARG A 93 8.02 3.99 -10.18
CA ARG A 93 8.85 5.00 -10.86
C ARG A 93 8.85 6.39 -10.23
N GLY A 94 7.82 6.74 -9.43
CA GLY A 94 7.80 8.00 -8.68
C GLY A 94 8.90 8.09 -7.62
N TYR A 95 9.41 6.95 -7.16
CA TYR A 95 10.47 6.84 -6.16
C TYR A 95 11.85 6.57 -6.79
N ASP A 96 11.97 6.69 -8.12
CA ASP A 96 13.26 6.62 -8.81
C ASP A 96 14.08 7.89 -8.53
N ASP A 97 14.57 8.03 -7.29
CA ASP A 97 15.33 9.16 -6.77
C ASP A 97 16.56 8.67 -5.99
N ASN A 98 17.70 9.37 -6.12
CA ASN A 98 18.96 9.01 -5.46
C ASN A 98 18.82 8.92 -3.93
N LYS A 99 18.02 9.80 -3.33
CA LYS A 99 17.80 9.86 -1.88
C LYS A 99 17.09 8.59 -1.39
N MET A 100 16.22 7.98 -2.20
CA MET A 100 15.55 6.72 -1.85
C MET A 100 16.55 5.56 -1.79
N PHE A 101 17.43 5.44 -2.78
CA PHE A 101 18.48 4.43 -2.79
C PHE A 101 19.43 4.60 -1.59
N LEU A 102 19.91 5.83 -1.35
CA LEU A 102 20.81 6.13 -0.23
C LEU A 102 20.17 5.78 1.12
N LYS A 103 18.90 6.16 1.33
CA LYS A 103 18.21 5.88 2.60
C LYS A 103 18.02 4.38 2.82
N LEU A 104 17.63 3.64 1.79
CA LEU A 104 17.45 2.18 1.89
C LEU A 104 18.78 1.46 2.09
N ASP A 105 19.85 1.94 1.45
CA ASP A 105 21.20 1.41 1.64
C ASP A 105 21.76 1.68 3.04
N ASP A 106 21.50 2.87 3.59
CA ASP A 106 21.86 3.29 4.96
C ASP A 106 21.14 2.45 6.02
N MET A 107 19.85 2.19 5.83
CA MET A 107 19.08 1.30 6.71
C MET A 107 19.32 -0.20 6.44
N GLU A 108 20.23 -0.52 5.52
CA GLU A 108 20.52 -1.88 5.06
C GLU A 108 19.25 -2.67 4.69
N GLN A 109 18.31 -2.05 3.97
CA GLN A 109 17.06 -2.68 3.54
C GLN A 109 17.14 -3.18 2.10
N ASP A 110 16.33 -4.19 1.77
CA ASP A 110 16.23 -4.65 0.40
C ASP A 110 15.22 -3.80 -0.37
N TYR A 111 15.37 -3.69 -1.69
CA TYR A 111 14.42 -2.95 -2.49
C TYR A 111 14.19 -3.52 -3.88
N VAL A 112 13.02 -3.20 -4.43
CA VAL A 112 12.68 -3.35 -5.85
C VAL A 112 12.02 -2.05 -6.30
N ILE A 113 12.77 -1.22 -7.01
CA ILE A 113 12.33 0.11 -7.46
C ILE A 113 12.21 0.09 -8.98
N ARG A 114 11.04 0.46 -9.52
CA ARG A 114 10.91 0.65 -10.96
C ARG A 114 11.62 1.92 -11.38
N LEU A 115 12.49 1.82 -12.38
CA LEU A 115 13.25 2.94 -12.91
C LEU A 115 12.49 3.66 -14.03
N THR A 116 12.79 4.94 -14.16
CA THR A 116 12.45 5.77 -15.31
C THR A 116 13.43 5.51 -16.46
N ALA A 117 13.01 5.76 -17.69
CA ALA A 117 13.88 5.62 -18.87
C ALA A 117 15.09 6.57 -18.87
N LYS A 118 15.01 7.67 -18.09
CA LYS A 118 16.06 8.69 -17.99
C LYS A 118 17.20 8.29 -17.04
N ARG A 119 16.97 7.31 -16.15
CA ARG A 119 17.96 6.85 -15.17
C ARG A 119 19.25 6.42 -15.87
N LYS A 120 20.38 6.98 -15.44
CA LYS A 120 21.72 6.52 -15.83
C LYS A 120 22.21 5.49 -14.82
N LEU A 121 22.87 4.46 -15.31
CA LEU A 121 23.46 3.38 -14.52
C LEU A 121 24.90 3.19 -14.99
N LEU A 122 25.79 2.80 -14.08
CA LEU A 122 27.16 2.46 -14.47
C LEU A 122 27.19 1.00 -14.91
N PHE A 123 27.65 0.77 -16.13
CA PHE A 123 27.82 -0.56 -16.71
C PHE A 123 29.20 -0.64 -17.35
N HIS A 124 30.07 -1.53 -16.85
CA HIS A 124 31.48 -1.64 -17.26
C HIS A 124 32.20 -0.27 -17.32
N ASN A 125 32.15 0.48 -16.21
CA ASN A 125 32.75 1.81 -16.05
C ASN A 125 32.23 2.89 -17.02
N LYS A 126 31.14 2.65 -17.74
CA LYS A 126 30.48 3.64 -18.60
C LYS A 126 29.09 3.98 -18.09
N TRP A 127 28.73 5.26 -18.14
CA TRP A 127 27.38 5.71 -17.82
C TRP A 127 26.45 5.47 -19.00
N ILE A 128 25.47 4.58 -18.80
CA ILE A 128 24.52 4.18 -19.84
C ILE A 128 23.09 4.41 -19.32
N LYS A 129 22.17 4.83 -20.19
CA LYS A 129 20.76 4.96 -19.81
C LYS A 129 20.14 3.57 -19.59
N ALA A 130 19.26 3.44 -18.59
CA ALA A 130 18.57 2.18 -18.31
C ALA A 130 17.78 1.67 -19.52
N ALA A 131 17.17 2.58 -20.30
CA ALA A 131 16.46 2.24 -21.54
C ALA A 131 17.37 1.61 -22.61
N GLU A 132 18.62 2.06 -22.71
CA GLU A 132 19.56 1.51 -23.68
C GLU A 132 20.00 0.08 -23.29
N LEU A 133 20.22 -0.17 -21.99
CA LEU A 133 20.48 -1.51 -21.47
C LEU A 133 19.30 -2.46 -21.70
N ARG A 134 18.07 -1.93 -21.58
CA ARG A 134 16.83 -2.65 -21.90
C ARG A 134 16.76 -3.03 -23.37
N ASP A 135 17.08 -2.11 -24.28
CA ASP A 135 16.93 -2.33 -25.73
C ASP A 135 18.01 -3.27 -26.29
N ARG A 136 19.19 -3.31 -25.66
CA ARG A 136 20.29 -4.25 -26.01
C ARG A 136 20.01 -5.70 -25.60
N ARG A 137 18.94 -5.97 -24.84
CA ARG A 137 18.66 -7.30 -24.26
C ARG A 137 17.30 -7.83 -24.67
N LYS A 138 17.17 -9.15 -24.66
CA LYS A 138 15.90 -9.87 -24.86
C LYS A 138 15.53 -10.64 -23.60
N GLY A 139 14.24 -10.79 -23.33
CA GLY A 139 13.76 -11.60 -22.21
C GLY A 139 13.98 -13.08 -22.48
N LYS A 140 14.86 -13.72 -21.70
CA LYS A 140 15.22 -15.14 -21.85
C LYS A 140 14.37 -16.07 -20.98
N ILE A 141 13.78 -15.56 -19.91
CA ILE A 141 13.01 -16.33 -18.93
C ILE A 141 11.53 -16.03 -19.15
N ARG A 142 10.73 -17.01 -19.59
CA ARG A 142 9.27 -16.87 -19.69
C ARG A 142 8.61 -17.24 -18.36
N THR A 143 7.68 -16.42 -17.88
CA THR A 143 6.84 -16.75 -16.72
C THR A 143 5.45 -16.13 -16.88
N PRO A 144 4.38 -16.85 -16.50
CA PRO A 144 3.06 -16.25 -16.40
C PRO A 144 3.04 -15.26 -15.22
N VAL A 145 2.42 -14.11 -15.44
CA VAL A 145 2.17 -13.09 -14.42
C VAL A 145 0.73 -12.60 -14.53
N PHE A 146 0.14 -12.23 -13.39
CA PHE A 146 -1.19 -11.64 -13.35
C PHE A 146 -1.06 -10.13 -13.30
N TYR A 147 -1.63 -9.43 -14.29
CA TYR A 147 -1.57 -7.98 -14.39
C TYR A 147 -2.91 -7.44 -14.87
N LYS A 148 -3.45 -6.41 -14.21
CA LYS A 148 -4.72 -5.76 -14.56
C LYS A 148 -5.95 -6.68 -14.75
N GLY A 149 -5.98 -7.83 -14.07
CA GLY A 149 -7.12 -8.75 -14.14
C GLY A 149 -6.95 -9.88 -15.14
N GLU A 150 -5.87 -9.87 -15.92
CA GLU A 150 -5.58 -10.86 -16.96
C GLU A 150 -4.23 -11.54 -16.71
N GLN A 151 -4.11 -12.76 -17.24
CA GLN A 151 -2.87 -13.51 -17.23
C GLN A 151 -2.07 -13.18 -18.48
N HIS A 152 -0.82 -12.79 -18.30
CA HIS A 152 0.08 -12.45 -19.39
C HIS A 152 1.39 -13.23 -19.26
N ASP A 153 2.04 -13.49 -20.38
CA ASP A 153 3.39 -14.06 -20.40
C ASP A 153 4.43 -12.93 -20.32
N ALA A 154 5.12 -12.83 -19.19
CA ALA A 154 6.26 -11.96 -19.04
C ALA A 154 7.53 -12.67 -19.51
N TYR A 155 8.38 -11.93 -20.22
CA TYR A 155 9.74 -12.37 -20.54
C TYR A 155 10.72 -11.55 -19.72
N LEU A 156 11.61 -12.21 -18.99
CA LEU A 156 12.52 -11.57 -18.04
C LEU A 156 13.97 -11.71 -18.48
N SER A 157 14.77 -10.68 -18.20
CA SER A 157 16.23 -10.74 -18.22
C SER A 157 16.79 -9.90 -17.07
N HIS A 158 18.07 -10.03 -16.79
CA HIS A 158 18.73 -9.22 -15.78
C HIS A 158 20.14 -8.84 -16.21
N VAL A 159 20.68 -7.80 -15.58
CA VAL A 159 22.07 -7.36 -15.76
C VAL A 159 22.58 -6.73 -14.46
N LYS A 160 23.83 -7.05 -14.11
CA LYS A 160 24.52 -6.42 -12.97
C LYS A 160 25.04 -5.03 -13.39
N VAL A 161 24.72 -4.02 -12.62
CA VAL A 161 25.02 -2.60 -12.88
C VAL A 161 25.28 -1.89 -11.55
N GLN A 162 25.81 -0.67 -11.55
CA GLN A 162 25.88 0.15 -10.34
C GLN A 162 24.90 1.31 -10.40
N ILE A 163 24.26 1.57 -9.27
CA ILE A 163 23.37 2.73 -9.12
C ILE A 163 24.20 4.00 -8.94
N THR A 164 23.73 5.12 -9.50
CA THR A 164 24.46 6.40 -9.44
C THR A 164 24.69 6.88 -8.01
N ALA A 165 23.71 6.69 -7.14
CA ALA A 165 23.68 7.30 -5.83
C ALA A 165 24.72 6.72 -4.86
N SER A 166 24.72 5.39 -4.69
CA SER A 166 25.59 4.71 -3.72
C SER A 166 26.79 4.00 -4.35
N ARG A 167 26.91 3.98 -5.69
CA ARG A 167 27.92 3.19 -6.44
C ARG A 167 27.94 1.70 -6.10
N LYS A 168 26.94 1.21 -5.36
CA LYS A 168 26.80 -0.21 -5.02
C LYS A 168 26.37 -0.99 -6.27
N ASP A 169 26.87 -2.21 -6.35
CA ASP A 169 26.43 -3.21 -7.31
C ASP A 169 24.98 -3.60 -7.03
N ILE A 170 24.15 -3.52 -8.06
CA ILE A 170 22.73 -3.88 -8.04
C ILE A 170 22.39 -4.68 -9.29
N TYR A 171 21.23 -5.32 -9.29
CA TYR A 171 20.67 -5.96 -10.47
C TYR A 171 19.57 -5.10 -11.08
N LEU A 172 19.67 -4.91 -12.39
CA LEU A 172 18.59 -4.38 -13.23
C LEU A 172 17.85 -5.55 -13.86
N VAL A 173 16.63 -5.81 -13.37
CA VAL A 173 15.71 -6.80 -13.93
C VAL A 173 14.81 -6.13 -14.97
N LEU A 174 14.73 -6.71 -16.16
CA LEU A 174 14.00 -6.20 -17.31
C LEU A 174 12.80 -7.10 -17.58
N VAL A 175 11.61 -6.51 -17.69
CA VAL A 175 10.33 -7.22 -17.85
C VAL A 175 9.66 -6.81 -19.16
N TYR A 176 9.56 -7.73 -20.10
CA TYR A 176 8.98 -7.54 -21.44
C TYR A 176 7.64 -8.26 -21.58
N GLY A 177 6.81 -7.85 -22.56
CA GLY A 177 5.57 -8.54 -22.94
C GLY A 177 4.32 -8.18 -22.15
N ILE A 178 4.41 -7.27 -21.18
CA ILE A 178 3.27 -6.88 -20.31
C ILE A 178 2.70 -5.51 -20.66
N THR A 179 3.58 -4.55 -20.93
CA THR A 179 3.21 -3.19 -21.32
C THR A 179 3.95 -2.82 -22.59
N GLU A 180 3.44 -1.83 -23.31
CA GLU A 180 4.05 -1.27 -24.54
C GLU A 180 5.55 -1.01 -24.39
N HIS A 181 5.96 -0.45 -23.24
CA HIS A 181 7.37 -0.29 -22.89
C HIS A 181 7.77 -1.29 -21.80
N PRO A 182 8.89 -2.03 -21.96
CA PRO A 182 9.35 -2.96 -20.95
C PRO A 182 9.68 -2.25 -19.63
N MET A 183 9.40 -2.91 -18.51
CA MET A 183 9.69 -2.38 -17.18
C MET A 183 11.15 -2.64 -16.81
N MET A 184 11.74 -1.70 -16.08
CA MET A 184 13.11 -1.75 -15.59
C MET A 184 13.04 -1.69 -14.07
N LEU A 185 13.47 -2.76 -13.39
CA LEU A 185 13.39 -2.90 -11.94
C LEU A 185 14.81 -2.96 -11.37
N ALA A 186 15.18 -1.99 -10.55
CA ALA A 186 16.43 -2.01 -9.79
C ALA A 186 16.23 -2.76 -8.48
N THR A 187 17.15 -3.66 -8.14
CA THR A 187 17.14 -4.38 -6.88
C THR A 187 18.56 -4.63 -6.37
N ASN A 188 18.75 -4.51 -5.05
CA ASN A 188 19.97 -4.91 -4.36
C ASN A 188 19.94 -6.39 -3.90
N LYS A 189 18.85 -7.13 -4.17
CA LYS A 189 18.79 -8.56 -3.87
C LYS A 189 19.71 -9.34 -4.79
N GLU A 190 20.42 -10.31 -4.23
CA GLU A 190 21.23 -11.22 -5.04
C GLU A 190 20.37 -12.04 -6.01
N ILE A 191 20.91 -12.26 -7.21
CA ILE A 191 20.31 -13.11 -8.24
C ILE A 191 21.32 -14.20 -8.58
N ARG A 192 21.05 -15.43 -8.14
CA ARG A 192 21.89 -16.62 -8.39
C ARG A 192 21.28 -17.52 -9.45
N CYS A 193 19.95 -17.59 -9.52
CA CYS A 193 19.23 -18.44 -10.48
C CYS A 193 18.05 -17.73 -11.17
N LYS A 194 17.41 -18.43 -12.11
CA LYS A 194 16.24 -17.93 -12.84
C LYS A 194 15.05 -17.64 -11.90
N GLU A 195 14.90 -18.42 -10.83
CA GLU A 195 13.84 -18.26 -9.85
C GLU A 195 13.96 -16.94 -9.07
N ASP A 196 15.18 -16.45 -8.84
CA ASP A 196 15.41 -15.16 -8.19
C ASP A 196 14.90 -14.00 -9.04
N VAL A 197 15.15 -14.05 -10.35
CA VAL A 197 14.64 -13.06 -11.31
C VAL A 197 13.10 -13.05 -11.30
N ILE A 198 12.49 -14.23 -11.31
CA ILE A 198 11.03 -14.38 -11.24
C ILE A 198 10.49 -13.84 -9.91
N ARG A 199 11.17 -14.10 -8.79
CA ARG A 199 10.80 -13.55 -7.47
C ARG A 199 10.80 -12.02 -7.47
N VAL A 200 11.84 -11.38 -7.99
CA VAL A 200 11.93 -9.91 -8.08
C VAL A 200 10.77 -9.34 -8.90
N ALA A 201 10.48 -9.95 -10.06
CA ALA A 201 9.35 -9.54 -10.88
C ALA A 201 8.02 -9.70 -10.12
N ARG A 202 7.78 -10.85 -9.48
CA ARG A 202 6.56 -11.11 -8.69
C ARG A 202 6.40 -10.16 -7.51
N LEU A 203 7.48 -9.82 -6.81
CA LEU A 203 7.49 -8.80 -5.76
C LEU A 203 7.00 -7.46 -6.31
N TYR A 204 7.52 -7.05 -7.47
CA TYR A 204 7.07 -5.81 -8.10
C TYR A 204 5.59 -5.86 -8.53
N PHE A 205 5.14 -6.95 -9.16
CA PHE A 205 3.72 -7.09 -9.54
C PHE A 205 2.77 -7.10 -8.35
N SER A 206 3.22 -7.57 -7.18
CA SER A 206 2.43 -7.52 -5.95
C SER A 206 2.17 -6.10 -5.45
N ARG A 207 2.92 -5.10 -5.91
CA ARG A 207 2.73 -3.67 -5.57
C ARG A 207 1.31 -3.21 -5.89
N TRP A 208 0.70 -3.67 -6.98
CA TRP A 208 -0.67 -3.30 -7.38
C TRP A 208 -1.68 -3.41 -6.23
N ARG A 209 -1.45 -4.33 -5.28
CA ARG A 209 -2.33 -4.52 -4.13
C ARG A 209 -2.50 -3.26 -3.28
N ILE A 210 -1.51 -2.37 -3.21
CA ILE A 210 -1.63 -1.11 -2.49
C ILE A 210 -2.57 -0.11 -3.21
N GLU A 211 -2.60 -0.12 -4.54
CA GLU A 211 -3.57 0.67 -5.32
C GLU A 211 -4.99 0.16 -5.07
N GLU A 212 -5.17 -1.17 -5.03
CA GLU A 212 -6.43 -1.81 -4.70
C GLU A 212 -6.88 -1.50 -3.26
N TYR A 213 -5.91 -1.43 -2.34
CA TYR A 213 -6.13 -1.02 -0.95
C TYR A 213 -6.65 0.42 -0.88
N PHE A 214 -6.03 1.37 -1.57
CA PHE A 214 -6.51 2.75 -1.65
C PHE A 214 -7.92 2.83 -2.23
N ARG A 215 -8.17 2.14 -3.34
CA ARG A 215 -9.51 2.12 -3.97
C ARG A 215 -10.56 1.57 -3.01
N CYS A 216 -10.24 0.51 -2.28
CA CYS A 216 -11.14 -0.08 -1.29
C CYS A 216 -11.41 0.87 -0.13
N LYS A 217 -10.35 1.52 0.38
CA LYS A 217 -10.45 2.54 1.43
C LYS A 217 -11.34 3.71 1.00
N LYS A 218 -11.15 4.23 -0.22
CA LYS A 218 -11.97 5.32 -0.78
C LYS A 218 -13.44 4.91 -0.96
N GLN A 219 -13.70 3.76 -1.57
CA GLN A 219 -15.06 3.32 -1.91
C GLN A 219 -15.85 2.81 -0.70
N MET A 220 -15.28 1.90 0.10
CA MET A 220 -16.01 1.21 1.17
C MET A 220 -16.16 2.05 2.43
N PHE A 221 -15.16 2.88 2.75
CA PHE A 221 -15.15 3.71 3.96
C PHE A 221 -15.42 5.19 3.67
N GLN A 222 -15.78 5.53 2.43
CA GLN A 222 -16.00 6.90 1.98
C GLN A 222 -14.88 7.84 2.43
N PHE A 223 -13.63 7.42 2.24
CA PHE A 223 -12.47 8.10 2.80
C PHE A 223 -12.40 9.59 2.40
N GLU A 224 -12.92 9.95 1.23
CA GLU A 224 -12.95 11.33 0.76
C GLU A 224 -14.16 12.13 1.26
N ASN A 225 -15.12 11.52 1.97
CA ASN A 225 -16.34 12.18 2.47
C ASN A 225 -16.23 12.67 3.92
N PHE A 226 -15.02 12.73 4.50
CA PHE A 226 -14.87 13.26 5.86
C PHE A 226 -15.22 14.76 5.95
N ARG A 227 -15.77 15.18 7.09
CA ARG A 227 -16.14 16.58 7.37
C ARG A 227 -15.31 17.24 8.47
N VAL A 228 -14.47 16.47 9.16
CA VAL A 228 -13.49 16.98 10.12
C VAL A 228 -12.50 17.90 9.41
N ARG A 229 -12.20 19.06 10.02
CA ARG A 229 -11.46 20.15 9.37
C ARG A 229 -9.99 20.26 9.79
N LYS A 230 -9.69 19.91 11.04
CA LYS A 230 -8.32 19.93 11.58
C LYS A 230 -7.53 18.74 11.06
N LEU A 231 -6.28 18.94 10.65
CA LEU A 231 -5.47 17.88 10.04
C LEU A 231 -5.18 16.73 11.02
N VAL A 232 -5.00 17.03 12.30
CA VAL A 232 -4.87 16.02 13.36
C VAL A 232 -6.11 15.13 13.44
N ALA A 233 -7.30 15.71 13.38
CA ALA A 233 -8.56 14.96 13.40
C ALA A 233 -8.79 14.15 12.12
N ILE A 234 -8.37 14.69 10.97
CA ILE A 234 -8.37 13.98 9.68
C ILE A 234 -7.47 12.74 9.77
N ASN A 235 -6.25 12.88 10.31
CA ASN A 235 -5.33 11.76 10.53
C ASN A 235 -5.84 10.75 11.57
N ALA A 236 -6.52 11.19 12.62
CA ALA A 236 -7.17 10.30 13.59
C ALA A 236 -8.28 9.47 12.93
N LEU A 237 -9.12 10.08 12.09
CA LEU A 237 -10.14 9.35 11.33
C LEU A 237 -9.50 8.34 10.36
N ASN A 238 -8.43 8.75 9.69
CA ASN A 238 -7.64 7.89 8.83
C ASN A 238 -7.09 6.67 9.58
N PHE A 239 -6.62 6.84 10.81
CA PHE A 239 -6.17 5.76 11.67
C PHE A 239 -7.29 4.75 11.96
N TYR A 240 -8.50 5.20 12.31
CA TYR A 240 -9.63 4.29 12.55
C TYR A 240 -10.05 3.52 11.29
N ILE A 241 -10.06 4.17 10.12
CA ILE A 241 -10.32 3.47 8.85
C ILE A 241 -9.25 2.42 8.59
N THR A 242 -7.98 2.75 8.82
CA THR A 242 -6.87 1.81 8.68
C THR A 242 -7.01 0.62 9.64
N LEU A 243 -7.47 0.85 10.88
CA LEU A 243 -7.78 -0.22 11.83
C LEU A 243 -8.90 -1.14 11.32
N CYS A 244 -9.98 -0.57 10.75
CA CYS A 244 -11.03 -1.36 10.10
C CYS A 244 -10.47 -2.22 8.96
N MET A 245 -9.60 -1.66 8.10
CA MET A 245 -8.93 -2.42 7.04
C MET A 245 -8.05 -3.54 7.59
N ALA A 246 -7.36 -3.32 8.72
CA ALA A 246 -6.59 -4.36 9.39
C ALA A 246 -7.47 -5.50 9.91
N PHE A 247 -8.67 -5.21 10.42
CA PHE A 247 -9.65 -6.24 10.78
C PHE A 247 -10.10 -7.06 9.57
N LEU A 248 -10.33 -6.44 8.42
CA LEU A 248 -10.64 -7.15 7.17
C LEU A 248 -9.50 -8.08 6.77
N ALA A 249 -8.24 -7.62 6.88
CA ALA A 249 -7.08 -8.44 6.64
C ALA A 249 -6.99 -9.62 7.61
N HIS A 250 -7.24 -9.40 8.90
CA HIS A 250 -7.27 -10.45 9.91
C HIS A 250 -8.34 -11.51 9.58
N ILE A 251 -9.54 -11.09 9.19
CA ILE A 251 -10.61 -12.01 8.76
C ILE A 251 -10.18 -12.78 7.50
N SER A 252 -9.51 -12.11 6.55
CA SER A 252 -9.05 -12.76 5.31
C SER A 252 -8.10 -13.94 5.57
N MET A 253 -7.26 -13.83 6.61
CA MET A 253 -6.28 -14.85 6.99
C MET A 253 -6.89 -16.02 7.78
N LYS A 254 -8.14 -15.93 8.24
CA LYS A 254 -8.80 -17.04 8.91
C LYS A 254 -9.03 -18.22 7.93
N PRO A 255 -9.01 -19.47 8.43
CA PRO A 255 -9.34 -20.64 7.61
C PRO A 255 -10.71 -20.51 6.94
N GLU A 256 -10.89 -21.12 5.77
CA GLU A 256 -12.18 -21.12 5.06
C GLU A 256 -13.29 -21.84 5.85
N THR A 257 -12.92 -22.72 6.79
CA THR A 257 -13.84 -23.41 7.71
C THR A 257 -14.32 -22.54 8.88
N SER A 258 -13.75 -21.34 9.07
CA SER A 258 -14.13 -20.43 10.15
C SER A 258 -15.58 -19.99 10.00
N ALA A 259 -16.45 -20.37 10.96
CA ALA A 259 -17.87 -20.03 10.96
C ALA A 259 -18.13 -18.52 10.74
N MET A 260 -17.34 -17.65 11.38
CA MET A 260 -17.41 -16.20 11.18
C MET A 260 -17.13 -15.80 9.72
N LYS A 261 -16.08 -16.36 9.11
CA LYS A 261 -15.67 -16.01 7.75
C LYS A 261 -16.72 -16.47 6.75
N VAL A 262 -17.24 -17.69 6.94
CA VAL A 262 -18.35 -18.25 6.14
C VAL A 262 -19.59 -17.38 6.24
N SER A 263 -20.02 -16.99 7.44
CA SER A 263 -21.20 -16.13 7.60
C SER A 263 -21.04 -14.76 6.95
N ILE A 264 -19.87 -14.11 7.10
CA ILE A 264 -19.56 -12.85 6.42
C ILE A 264 -19.64 -13.01 4.91
N ILE A 265 -19.03 -14.08 4.39
CA ILE A 265 -18.99 -14.36 2.96
C ILE A 265 -20.40 -14.62 2.40
N ARG A 266 -21.24 -15.39 3.11
CA ARG A 266 -22.63 -15.64 2.73
C ARG A 266 -23.44 -14.34 2.70
N GLN A 267 -23.31 -13.51 3.74
CA GLN A 267 -24.01 -12.22 3.80
C GLN A 267 -23.59 -11.25 2.69
N ALA A 268 -22.33 -11.32 2.24
CA ALA A 268 -21.85 -10.46 1.15
C ALA A 268 -22.58 -10.70 -0.19
N ASN A 269 -23.24 -11.86 -0.34
CA ASN A 269 -23.91 -12.36 -1.54
C ASN A 269 -23.09 -12.09 -2.83
N PRO A 270 -21.95 -12.78 -2.99
CA PRO A 270 -20.97 -12.46 -4.02
C PRO A 270 -21.39 -13.00 -5.38
N ILE A 271 -21.29 -12.16 -6.41
CA ILE A 271 -21.56 -12.55 -7.81
C ILE A 271 -20.42 -13.42 -8.38
N LYS A 272 -19.18 -13.20 -7.93
CA LYS A 272 -17.99 -13.95 -8.37
C LYS A 272 -17.55 -14.93 -7.29
N GLU A 273 -17.28 -16.17 -7.70
CA GLU A 273 -16.77 -17.22 -6.82
C GLU A 273 -15.34 -16.92 -6.34
N LYS A 274 -14.44 -16.58 -7.28
CA LYS A 274 -13.03 -16.26 -7.01
C LYS A 274 -12.76 -14.76 -7.11
N VAL A 275 -12.11 -14.21 -6.07
CA VAL A 275 -11.75 -12.79 -5.98
C VAL A 275 -10.32 -12.66 -5.47
N HIS A 276 -9.45 -11.99 -6.23
CA HIS A 276 -8.04 -11.78 -5.87
C HIS A 276 -7.84 -10.81 -4.70
N PHE A 277 -8.79 -9.89 -4.49
CA PHE A 277 -8.79 -8.91 -3.41
C PHE A 277 -10.12 -8.95 -2.62
N CYS A 278 -10.12 -9.58 -1.44
CA CYS A 278 -11.35 -9.93 -0.73
C CYS A 278 -11.94 -8.83 0.15
N PHE A 279 -11.24 -7.71 0.38
CA PHE A 279 -11.68 -6.71 1.37
C PHE A 279 -13.04 -6.10 1.03
N TYR A 280 -13.36 -5.87 -0.25
CA TYR A 280 -14.69 -5.41 -0.66
C TYR A 280 -15.80 -6.38 -0.22
N ARG A 281 -15.59 -7.68 -0.47
CA ARG A 281 -16.56 -8.74 -0.10
C ARG A 281 -16.70 -8.84 1.41
N LEU A 282 -15.58 -8.81 2.14
CA LEU A 282 -15.59 -8.86 3.60
C LEU A 282 -16.26 -7.63 4.20
N ALA A 283 -15.92 -6.42 3.72
CA ALA A 283 -16.52 -5.18 4.18
C ALA A 283 -18.04 -5.16 3.96
N LYS A 284 -18.50 -5.56 2.77
CA LYS A 284 -19.93 -5.67 2.46
C LYS A 284 -20.64 -6.68 3.37
N GLY A 285 -20.05 -7.85 3.58
CA GLY A 285 -20.62 -8.89 4.45
C GLY A 285 -20.71 -8.43 5.91
N VAL A 286 -19.65 -7.81 6.44
CA VAL A 286 -19.64 -7.24 7.80
C VAL A 286 -20.69 -6.15 7.94
N SER A 287 -20.77 -5.21 6.99
CA SER A 287 -21.81 -4.17 6.98
C SER A 287 -23.22 -4.77 6.98
N GLY A 288 -23.45 -5.79 6.13
CA GLY A 288 -24.73 -6.49 6.07
C GLY A 288 -25.12 -7.17 7.39
N ILE A 289 -24.17 -7.76 8.11
CA ILE A 289 -24.43 -8.34 9.44
C ILE A 289 -24.75 -7.24 10.45
N LEU A 290 -23.95 -6.17 10.47
CA LEU A 290 -24.05 -5.10 11.47
C LEU A 290 -25.30 -4.22 11.30
N ILE A 291 -25.87 -4.11 10.10
CA ILE A 291 -27.16 -3.41 9.88
C ILE A 291 -28.28 -4.01 10.74
N HIS A 292 -28.24 -5.31 11.02
CA HIS A 292 -29.23 -5.98 11.86
C HIS A 292 -28.93 -5.84 13.37
N ALA A 293 -27.75 -5.34 13.75
CA ALA A 293 -27.33 -5.18 15.14
C ALA A 293 -27.91 -3.90 15.77
N LYS A 294 -29.23 -3.88 16.03
CA LYS A 294 -29.96 -2.72 16.56
C LYS A 294 -29.57 -2.29 17.98
N ALA A 295 -28.96 -3.17 18.76
CA ALA A 295 -28.60 -2.91 20.15
C ALA A 295 -27.11 -2.54 20.35
N GLY A 296 -26.31 -2.55 19.28
CA GLY A 296 -24.86 -2.31 19.34
C GLY A 296 -24.15 -3.19 20.38
N VAL A 297 -23.15 -2.63 21.06
CA VAL A 297 -22.41 -3.30 22.14
C VAL A 297 -23.13 -3.30 23.49
N ARG A 298 -24.30 -2.65 23.60
CA ARG A 298 -25.05 -2.54 24.87
C ARG A 298 -25.46 -3.92 25.43
N LEU A 299 -25.76 -4.88 24.54
CA LEU A 299 -26.04 -6.26 24.93
C LEU A 299 -24.78 -7.10 25.20
N TRP A 300 -23.61 -6.68 24.70
CA TRP A 300 -22.33 -7.33 24.97
C TRP A 300 -21.75 -6.91 26.32
N PHE A 301 -21.85 -5.63 26.66
CA PHE A 301 -21.54 -5.13 27.99
C PHE A 301 -22.75 -5.22 28.91
N ARG A 302 -23.31 -6.42 29.09
CA ARG A 302 -24.15 -6.68 30.27
C ARG A 302 -23.25 -6.51 31.48
N THR A 303 -23.12 -5.28 31.97
CA THR A 303 -22.56 -5.00 33.28
C THR A 303 -23.44 -5.78 34.23
N LYS A 304 -22.93 -6.90 34.76
CA LYS A 304 -23.49 -7.55 35.93
C LYS A 304 -23.29 -6.60 37.10
N ARG A 305 -23.96 -5.44 37.10
CA ARG A 305 -24.12 -4.68 38.34
C ARG A 305 -24.95 -5.60 39.23
N PRO A 306 -24.44 -6.02 40.40
CA PRO A 306 -25.29 -6.71 41.36
C PRO A 306 -26.51 -5.82 41.60
N ALA A 307 -27.71 -6.37 41.47
CA ALA A 307 -28.91 -5.66 41.85
C ALA A 307 -28.78 -5.40 43.37
N TYR A 308 -28.55 -4.15 43.74
CA TYR A 308 -28.58 -3.65 45.11
C TYR A 308 -27.73 -4.44 46.13
N ARG A 309 -26.46 -4.07 46.31
CA ARG A 309 -25.84 -4.24 47.63
C ARG A 309 -26.35 -3.11 48.53
N GLN A 310 -27.49 -3.30 49.15
CA GLN A 310 -27.87 -2.48 50.29
C GLN A 310 -26.75 -2.59 51.32
N LEU A 311 -26.24 -1.46 51.80
CA LEU A 311 -25.24 -1.42 52.88
C LEU A 311 -25.88 -2.00 54.14
N CYS A 312 -25.61 -3.26 54.47
CA CYS A 312 -25.90 -3.80 55.80
C CYS A 312 -24.80 -3.36 56.75
N LEU A 313 -25.10 -2.39 57.60
CA LEU A 313 -24.30 -2.15 58.80
C LEU A 313 -24.54 -3.32 59.75
N LYS A 314 -23.48 -4.05 60.10
CA LYS A 314 -23.56 -5.04 61.20
C LYS A 314 -23.77 -4.26 62.49
N LEU A 315 -24.97 -4.34 63.06
CA LEU A 315 -25.20 -3.99 64.45
C LEU A 315 -24.54 -5.07 65.30
N VAL A 316 -23.56 -4.67 66.11
CA VAL A 316 -22.98 -5.50 67.16
C VAL A 316 -23.87 -5.31 68.38
N THR A 317 -24.55 -6.38 68.80
CA THR A 317 -25.19 -6.50 70.11
C THR A 317 -24.88 -7.87 70.67
#